data_AF-A0A6B9FN95-F1
#
_entry.id   AF-A0A6B9FN95-F1
#
_cell.length_a   1.000
_cell.length_b   1.000
_cell.length_c   1.000
_cell.angle_alpha   90.00
_cell.angle_beta   90.00
_cell.angle_gamma   90.00
#
_symmetry.space_group_name_H-M   'P 1'
#
loop_
_entity.id
_entity.type
_entity.pdbx_description
1 polymer ?
#
loop_
_entity_poly.entity_id
_entity_poly.type
_entity_poly.pdbx_seq_one_letter_code
_entity_poly.pdbx_strand_id
1 'polypeptide(L)'
;MTEIKAAGSRLSFKPSCQEDAKRTNAMSPTDIRLAVEAHREAVDALAGYCADYPMIPRYIIANHIAFEVAHRIRSGIRSRERLVRYGIEAVLMDKY
;
A
#
# COMPACT_ATOMS: atom_id res chain seq x y z
N MET A 1 36.18 8.07 -45.30
CA MET A 1 35.99 7.37 -44.01
C MET A 1 35.39 8.37 -43.05
N THR A 2 34.11 8.20 -42.73
CA THR A 2 33.27 9.25 -42.14
C THR A 2 33.13 8.99 -40.65
N GLU A 3 33.64 9.91 -39.83
CA GLU A 3 33.60 9.84 -38.37
C GLU A 3 32.15 9.94 -37.84
N ILE A 4 31.69 8.91 -37.14
CA ILE A 4 30.42 8.94 -36.42
C ILE A 4 30.64 9.68 -35.10
N LYS A 5 30.30 10.97 -35.06
CA LYS A 5 30.22 11.75 -33.81
C LYS A 5 28.99 11.30 -33.01
N ALA A 6 29.19 10.40 -32.06
CA ALA A 6 28.18 10.10 -31.05
C ALA A 6 28.02 11.32 -30.13
N ALA A 7 26.92 12.07 -30.30
CA ALA A 7 26.52 13.14 -29.42
C ALA A 7 26.14 12.54 -28.05
N GLY A 8 27.13 12.46 -27.16
CA GLY A 8 26.96 12.09 -25.76
C GLY A 8 26.18 13.16 -25.00
N SER A 9 24.86 13.18 -25.18
CA SER A 9 23.97 13.88 -24.25
C SER A 9 23.96 13.11 -22.94
N ARG A 10 24.90 13.46 -22.04
CA ARG A 10 24.82 13.08 -20.63
C ARG A 10 23.53 13.66 -20.09
N LEU A 11 22.48 12.84 -20.04
CA LEU A 11 21.29 13.09 -19.25
C LEU A 11 21.77 13.24 -17.80
N SER A 12 21.98 14.49 -17.37
CA SER A 12 22.10 14.79 -15.96
C SER A 12 20.72 14.56 -15.38
N PHE A 13 20.53 13.41 -14.74
CA PHE A 13 19.45 13.23 -13.80
C PHE A 13 19.66 14.29 -12.72
N LYS A 14 18.97 15.44 -12.85
CA LYS A 14 18.75 16.30 -11.70
C LYS A 14 18.00 15.42 -10.69
N PRO A 15 18.52 15.17 -9.49
CA PRO A 15 17.74 14.51 -8.46
C PRO A 15 16.58 15.46 -8.15
N SER A 16 15.42 15.21 -8.75
CA SER A 16 14.21 15.96 -8.45
C SER A 16 13.86 15.63 -7.00
N CYS A 17 14.00 16.63 -6.12
CA CYS A 17 13.43 16.65 -4.78
C CYS A 17 13.71 15.40 -3.92
N GLN A 18 14.98 15.07 -3.68
CA GLN A 18 15.33 14.11 -2.63
C GLN A 18 15.29 14.70 -1.22
N GLU A 19 15.04 16.00 -1.06
CA GLU A 19 14.99 16.62 0.28
C GLU A 19 13.71 16.31 1.08
N ASP A 20 12.60 15.94 0.41
CA ASP A 20 11.38 15.48 1.11
C ASP A 20 11.42 13.99 1.49
N ALA A 21 12.40 13.23 1.01
CA ALA A 21 12.56 11.81 1.35
C ALA A 21 13.12 11.59 2.78
N LYS A 22 13.45 12.67 3.51
CA LYS A 22 14.02 12.63 4.88
C LYS A 22 12.99 12.67 6.02
N ARG A 23 11.68 12.61 5.73
CA ARG A 23 10.73 12.05 6.70
C ARG A 23 10.65 10.56 6.42
N THR A 24 11.39 9.77 7.17
CA THR A 24 11.21 8.32 7.17
C THR A 24 9.76 8.01 7.54
N ASN A 25 8.92 7.79 6.53
CA ASN A 25 7.58 7.17 6.63
C ASN A 25 7.71 5.69 7.06
N ALA A 26 8.67 5.39 7.93
CA ALA A 26 8.88 4.09 8.51
C ALA A 26 7.82 3.91 9.59
N MET A 27 6.99 2.87 9.45
CA MET A 27 6.03 2.50 10.47
C MET A 27 6.79 2.11 11.75
N SER A 28 6.37 2.66 12.89
CA SER A 28 6.92 2.25 14.17
C SER A 28 6.56 0.79 14.48
N PRO A 29 7.26 0.10 15.39
CA PRO A 29 6.86 -1.24 15.82
C PRO A 29 5.40 -1.31 16.33
N THR A 30 4.90 -0.24 16.95
CA THR A 30 3.49 -0.13 17.37
C THR A 30 2.56 -0.04 16.18
N ASP A 31 2.93 0.73 15.16
CA ASP A 31 2.17 0.84 13.91
C ASP A 31 2.10 -0.50 13.18
N ILE A 32 3.18 -1.28 13.19
CA ILE A 32 3.21 -2.63 12.60
C ILE A 32 2.25 -3.57 13.34
N ARG A 33 2.25 -3.55 14.68
CA ARG A 33 1.29 -4.37 15.47
C ARG A 33 -0.15 -3.98 15.16
N LEU A 34 -0.44 -2.69 15.16
CA LEU A 34 -1.75 -2.15 14.83
C LEU A 34 -2.19 -2.57 13.41
N ALA A 35 -1.28 -2.51 12.44
CA ALA A 35 -1.54 -2.93 11.08
C ALA A 35 -1.89 -4.43 10.99
N VAL A 36 -1.13 -5.28 11.69
CA VAL A 36 -1.36 -6.73 11.72
C VAL A 36 -2.70 -7.07 12.36
N GLU A 37 -3.05 -6.43 13.47
CA GLU A 37 -4.34 -6.64 14.14
C GLU A 37 -5.51 -6.22 13.24
N ALA A 38 -5.48 -4.99 12.72
CA ALA A 38 -6.54 -4.48 11.84
C ALA A 38 -6.66 -5.32 10.56
N HIS A 39 -5.54 -5.78 9.99
CA HIS A 39 -5.52 -6.63 8.82
C HIS A 39 -6.20 -7.98 9.08
N ARG A 40 -5.88 -8.64 10.19
CA ARG A 40 -6.50 -9.92 10.58
C ARG A 40 -8.00 -9.77 10.77
N GLU A 41 -8.43 -8.77 11.54
CA GLU A 41 -9.85 -8.51 11.80
C GLU A 41 -10.63 -8.25 10.50
N ALA A 42 -10.07 -7.48 9.56
CA ALA A 42 -10.71 -7.21 8.27
C ALA A 42 -10.78 -8.45 7.36
N VAL A 43 -9.73 -9.27 7.32
CA VAL A 43 -9.72 -10.53 6.56
C VAL A 43 -10.76 -11.51 7.11
N ASP A 44 -10.84 -11.63 8.44
CA ASP A 44 -11.80 -12.50 9.11
C ASP A 44 -13.25 -12.04 8.88
N ALA A 45 -13.50 -10.72 8.93
CA ALA A 45 -14.82 -10.16 8.62
C ALA A 45 -15.27 -10.45 7.17
N LEU A 46 -14.33 -10.55 6.23
CA LEU A 46 -14.60 -10.88 4.83
C LEU A 46 -14.52 -12.40 4.53
N ALA A 47 -14.30 -13.26 5.53
CA ALA A 47 -14.22 -14.69 5.30
C ALA A 47 -15.51 -15.28 4.71
N GLY A 48 -16.68 -14.77 5.14
CA GLY A 48 -17.98 -15.13 4.55
C GLY A 48 -18.13 -14.66 3.11
N TYR A 49 -17.77 -13.40 2.83
CA TYR A 49 -17.75 -12.86 1.47
C TYR A 49 -16.84 -13.68 0.52
N CYS A 50 -15.68 -14.12 0.99
CA CYS A 50 -14.78 -14.97 0.21
C CYS A 50 -15.38 -16.36 -0.08
N ALA A 51 -16.26 -16.87 0.78
CA ALA A 51 -16.92 -18.16 0.58
C ALA A 51 -17.99 -18.07 -0.51
N ASP A 52 -18.70 -16.94 -0.58
CA ASP A 52 -19.75 -16.69 -1.58
C ASP A 52 -19.18 -16.33 -2.96
N TYR A 53 -17.97 -15.76 -3.01
CA TYR A 53 -17.28 -15.35 -4.24
C TYR A 53 -15.92 -16.05 -4.41
N PRO A 54 -15.88 -17.38 -4.61
CA PRO A 54 -14.64 -18.17 -4.62
C PRO A 54 -13.72 -17.85 -5.82
N MET A 55 -14.24 -17.14 -6.82
CA MET A 55 -13.47 -16.71 -8.00
C MET A 55 -12.41 -15.65 -7.68
N ILE A 56 -12.54 -14.93 -6.57
CA ILE A 56 -11.54 -13.96 -6.12
C ILE A 56 -10.59 -14.66 -5.15
N PRO A 57 -9.31 -14.83 -5.49
CA PRO A 57 -8.36 -15.46 -4.58
C PRO A 57 -8.22 -14.68 -3.27
N ARG A 58 -8.31 -15.38 -2.14
CA ARG A 58 -8.23 -14.79 -0.80
C ARG A 58 -6.97 -13.96 -0.57
N TYR A 59 -5.85 -14.32 -1.20
CA TYR A 59 -4.59 -13.57 -1.07
C TYR A 59 -4.66 -12.18 -1.73
N ILE A 60 -5.47 -12.00 -2.79
CA ILE A 60 -5.66 -10.68 -3.43
C ILE A 60 -6.39 -9.75 -2.45
N ILE A 61 -7.46 -10.25 -1.83
CA ILE A 61 -8.22 -9.52 -0.81
C ILE A 61 -7.31 -9.15 0.37
N ALA A 62 -6.54 -10.12 0.88
CA ALA A 62 -5.61 -9.88 1.98
C ALA A 62 -4.55 -8.81 1.62
N ASN A 63 -3.98 -8.88 0.42
CA ASN A 63 -3.00 -7.89 -0.04
C ASN A 63 -3.61 -6.49 -0.15
N HIS A 64 -4.84 -6.39 -0.65
CA HIS A 64 -5.53 -5.11 -0.81
C HIS A 64 -5.81 -4.45 0.55
N ILE A 65 -6.29 -5.23 1.52
CA ILE A 65 -6.46 -4.78 2.91
C ILE A 65 -5.13 -4.32 3.50
N ALA A 66 -4.07 -5.11 3.34
CA ALA A 66 -2.76 -4.79 3.89
C ALA A 66 -2.20 -3.47 3.33
N PHE A 67 -2.37 -3.25 2.02
CA PHE A 67 -2.00 -1.99 1.38
C PHE A 67 -2.77 -0.80 1.98
N GLU A 68 -4.10 -0.91 2.07
CA GLU A 68 -4.95 0.19 2.54
C GLU A 68 -4.66 0.52 4.01
N VAL A 69 -4.55 -0.49 4.88
CA VAL A 69 -4.22 -0.30 6.30
C VAL A 69 -2.86 0.40 6.44
N ALA A 70 -1.84 -0.06 5.71
CA ALA A 70 -0.51 0.56 5.74
C ALA A 70 -0.51 1.99 5.17
N HIS A 71 -1.32 2.25 4.14
CA HIS A 71 -1.52 3.60 3.59
C HIS A 71 -2.13 4.53 4.64
N ARG A 72 -3.23 4.13 5.29
CA ARG A 72 -3.92 4.94 6.31
C ARG A 72 -3.08 5.21 7.55
N ILE A 73 -2.27 4.23 7.97
CA ILE A 73 -1.28 4.43 9.03
C ILE A 73 -0.24 5.47 8.60
N ARG A 74 0.28 5.42 7.38
CA ARG A 74 1.20 6.46 6.90
C ARG A 74 0.54 7.84 6.81
N SER A 75 -0.77 7.89 6.59
CA SER A 75 -1.59 9.12 6.63
C SER A 75 -1.98 9.58 8.05
N GLY A 76 -1.50 8.92 9.10
CA GLY A 76 -1.70 9.34 10.50
C GLY A 76 -2.89 8.71 11.22
N ILE A 77 -3.60 7.75 10.63
CA ILE A 77 -4.69 7.04 11.33
C ILE A 77 -4.09 6.02 12.30
N ARG A 78 -4.50 6.09 13.57
CA ARG A 78 -4.06 5.17 14.64
C ARG A 78 -5.20 4.47 15.39
N SER A 79 -6.43 4.58 14.86
CA SER A 79 -7.60 3.86 15.40
C SER A 79 -7.74 2.53 14.69
N ARG A 80 -7.69 1.43 15.45
CA ARG A 80 -7.87 0.06 14.92
C ARG A 80 -9.21 -0.10 14.20
N GLU A 81 -10.30 0.32 14.84
CA GLU A 81 -11.65 0.25 14.27
C GLU A 81 -11.74 0.96 12.90
N ARG A 82 -11.17 2.17 12.79
CA ARG A 82 -11.15 2.89 11.52
C ARG A 82 -10.33 2.15 10.46
N LEU A 83 -9.19 1.57 10.83
CA LEU A 83 -8.33 0.81 9.91
C LEU A 83 -9.02 -0.46 9.40
N VAL A 84 -9.71 -1.19 10.29
CA VAL A 84 -10.53 -2.36 9.91
C VAL A 84 -11.59 -1.94 8.91
N ARG A 85 -12.35 -0.87 9.21
CA ARG A 85 -13.38 -0.35 8.31
C ARG A 85 -12.82 0.04 6.95
N TYR A 86 -11.72 0.79 6.90
CA TYR A 86 -11.10 1.17 5.63
C TYR A 86 -10.60 -0.04 4.83
N GLY A 87 -10.02 -1.05 5.50
CA GLY A 87 -9.60 -2.29 4.84
C GLY A 87 -10.78 -3.04 4.20
N ILE A 88 -11.91 -3.13 4.90
CA ILE A 88 -13.14 -3.74 4.37
C ILE A 88 -13.71 -2.91 3.21
N GLU A 89 -13.82 -1.59 3.40
CA GLU A 89 -14.31 -0.67 2.37
C GLU A 89 -13.47 -0.74 1.09
N ALA A 90 -12.14 -0.85 1.21
CA ALA A 90 -11.25 -0.96 0.06
C ALA A 90 -11.50 -2.23 -0.77
N VAL A 91 -11.99 -3.32 -0.19
CA VAL A 91 -12.32 -4.54 -0.94
C VAL A 91 -13.70 -4.44 -1.57
N LEU A 92 -14.68 -3.86 -0.87
CA LEU A 92 -16.07 -3.82 -1.31
C LEU A 92 -16.40 -2.66 -2.25
N MET A 93 -15.67 -1.56 -2.12
CA MET A 93 -15.89 -0.31 -2.85
C MET A 93 -14.83 -0.08 -3.93
N ASP A 94 -13.91 -1.03 -4.17
CA ASP A 94 -12.93 -0.85 -5.23
C ASP A 94 -13.66 -0.70 -6.57
N LYS A 95 -13.69 0.54 -7.06
CA LYS A 95 -14.32 0.94 -8.32
C LYS A 95 -13.31 0.97 -9.47
N TYR A 96 -12.12 0.40 -9.28
CA TYR A 96 -11.06 0.36 -10.28
C TYR A 96 -11.04 -0.96 -11.04
#